data_AF-A0A549T0Z0-F1
#
_entry.id   AF-A0A549T0Z0-F1
#
_cell.length_a   1.000
_cell.length_b   1.000
_cell.length_c   1.000
_cell.angle_alpha   90.00
_cell.angle_beta   90.00
_cell.angle_gamma   90.00
#
_symmetry.space_group_name_H-M   'P 1'
#
loop_
_entity.id
_entity.type
_entity.pdbx_description
1 polymer ?
#
loop_
_entity_poly.entity_id
_entity_poly.type
_entity_poly.pdbx_seq_one_letter_code
_entity_poly.pdbx_strand_id
1 'polypeptide(L)'
;MQVSLLEILRDIPDHRRREGKRFDLSTVLLYAIIAMVGGANSYRQMHEFIRAHRLRLNDAFGLKLPYTPSYTGLRLILQGVDRQTLARWMKQTAGMLKGLYDLQLEVMHRYPRLFCDETPMPVLASGHVKLRQFWAHATDDRPWAGPAPPAVAYPHRDNEGWSARTVARRIRRPRPIPRPASSAPSARRALRLRKGRSRA
;
A
#
# COMPACT_ATOMS: atom_id res chain seq x y z
N MET A 1 16.84 7.52 0.49
CA MET A 1 16.09 8.39 -0.44
C MET A 1 14.60 8.15 -0.22
N GLN A 2 13.85 9.17 0.18
CA GLN A 2 12.39 9.09 0.17
C GLN A 2 11.97 9.23 -1.29
N VAL A 3 11.31 8.21 -1.85
CA VAL A 3 10.77 8.28 -3.20
C VAL A 3 9.39 8.93 -3.09
N SER A 4 9.20 10.06 -3.75
CA SER A 4 7.91 10.76 -3.80
C SER A 4 6.99 10.11 -4.84
N LEU A 5 5.67 10.17 -4.63
CA LEU A 5 4.68 9.65 -5.59
C LEU A 5 4.87 10.26 -7.00
N LEU A 6 5.27 11.53 -7.07
CA LEU A 6 5.50 12.21 -8.34
C LEU A 6 6.73 11.67 -9.09
N GLU A 7 7.81 11.34 -8.38
CA GLU A 7 8.98 10.69 -8.98
C GLU A 7 8.63 9.33 -9.54
N ILE A 8 7.83 8.54 -8.79
CA ILE A 8 7.28 7.29 -9.31
C ILE A 8 6.49 7.61 -10.58
N LEU A 9 5.54 8.56 -10.52
CA LEU A 9 4.69 8.95 -11.65
C LEU A 9 5.44 9.32 -12.94
N ARG A 10 6.66 9.84 -12.81
CA ARG A 10 7.54 10.21 -13.94
C ARG A 10 8.21 9.02 -14.63
N ASP A 11 8.34 7.88 -13.96
CA ASP A 11 8.91 6.65 -14.54
C ASP A 11 7.94 5.91 -15.49
N ILE A 12 6.67 6.35 -15.61
CA ILE A 12 5.74 5.78 -16.60
C ILE A 12 6.19 6.24 -17.99
N PRO A 13 6.45 5.32 -18.94
CA PRO A 13 6.68 5.69 -20.32
C PRO A 13 5.45 6.38 -20.92
N ASP A 14 5.67 7.54 -21.54
CA ASP A 14 4.60 8.28 -22.20
C ASP A 14 4.22 7.62 -23.54
N HIS A 15 3.15 6.83 -23.49
CA HIS A 15 2.57 6.07 -24.60
C HIS A 15 1.89 6.94 -25.67
N ARG A 16 1.73 8.24 -25.43
CA ARG A 16 1.04 9.15 -26.36
C ARG A 16 1.96 9.52 -27.53
N ARG A 17 1.38 9.72 -28.72
CA ARG A 17 2.10 10.26 -29.88
C ARG A 17 2.58 11.69 -29.62
N ARG A 18 3.59 12.17 -30.35
CA ARG A 18 4.16 13.53 -30.19
C ARG A 18 3.09 14.63 -30.16
N GLU A 19 2.10 14.57 -31.04
CA GLU A 19 0.95 15.51 -31.11
C GLU A 19 0.03 15.46 -29.87
N GLY A 20 -0.02 14.31 -29.18
CA GLY A 20 -0.82 14.06 -27.98
C GLY A 20 -0.12 14.43 -26.67
N LYS A 21 1.16 14.81 -26.70
CA LYS A 21 1.95 15.21 -25.51
C LYS A 21 1.77 16.69 -25.15
N ARG A 22 0.51 17.17 -25.15
CA ARG A 22 0.16 18.55 -24.80
C ARG A 22 0.32 18.86 -23.31
N PHE A 23 0.38 17.82 -22.49
CA PHE A 23 0.48 17.90 -21.03
C PHE A 23 1.53 16.91 -20.57
N ASP A 24 2.22 17.23 -19.48
CA ASP A 24 3.03 16.24 -18.79
C ASP A 24 2.18 15.06 -18.30
N LEU A 25 2.60 13.83 -18.58
CA LEU A 25 1.83 12.63 -18.25
C LEU A 25 1.73 12.46 -16.74
N SER A 26 2.84 12.63 -16.02
CA SER A 26 2.90 12.42 -14.57
C SER A 26 1.94 13.36 -13.82
N THR A 27 1.81 14.60 -14.29
CA THR A 27 0.88 15.61 -13.77
C THR A 27 -0.58 15.19 -13.97
N VAL A 28 -0.94 14.75 -15.18
CA VAL A 28 -2.32 14.31 -15.47
C VAL A 28 -2.69 13.08 -14.64
N LEU A 29 -1.77 12.11 -14.51
CA LEU A 29 -1.98 10.91 -13.70
C LEU A 29 -2.12 11.25 -12.20
N LEU A 30 -1.27 12.13 -11.67
CA LEU A 30 -1.38 12.58 -10.28
C LEU A 30 -2.75 13.20 -10.01
N TYR A 31 -3.19 14.11 -10.88
CA TYR A 31 -4.46 14.81 -10.68
C TYR A 31 -5.66 13.88 -10.83
N ALA A 32 -5.59 12.87 -11.70
CA ALA A 32 -6.59 11.82 -11.79
C ALA A 32 -6.64 10.97 -10.50
N ILE A 33 -5.49 10.60 -9.93
CA ILE A 33 -5.42 9.87 -8.65
C ILE A 33 -6.04 10.71 -7.54
N ILE A 34 -5.69 11.99 -7.43
CA ILE A 34 -6.26 12.88 -6.42
C ILE A 34 -7.76 13.04 -6.62
N ALA A 35 -8.23 13.16 -7.85
CA ALA A 35 -9.66 13.20 -8.14
C ALA A 35 -10.36 11.93 -7.66
N MET A 36 -9.81 10.75 -7.94
CA MET A 36 -10.36 9.46 -7.49
C MET A 36 -10.37 9.34 -5.96
N VAL A 37 -9.29 9.74 -5.30
CA VAL A 37 -9.21 9.79 -3.82
C VAL A 37 -10.21 10.80 -3.24
N GLY A 38 -10.46 11.91 -3.94
CA GLY A 38 -11.49 12.88 -3.64
C GLY A 38 -12.93 12.42 -3.94
N GLY A 39 -13.12 11.17 -4.41
CA GLY A 39 -14.43 10.57 -4.66
C GLY A 39 -14.90 10.61 -6.11
N ALA A 40 -14.09 11.10 -7.06
CA ALA A 40 -14.45 11.10 -8.47
C ALA A 40 -14.40 9.67 -9.04
N ASN A 41 -15.57 9.08 -9.27
CA ASN A 41 -15.71 7.67 -9.69
C ASN A 41 -15.95 7.49 -11.20
N SER A 42 -15.88 8.57 -11.98
CA SER A 42 -16.01 8.53 -13.45
C SER A 42 -15.06 9.51 -14.12
N TYR A 43 -14.70 9.28 -15.38
CA TYR A 43 -13.85 10.21 -16.14
C TYR A 43 -14.46 11.61 -16.25
N ARG A 44 -15.80 11.72 -16.25
CA ARG A 44 -16.49 13.01 -16.26
C ARG A 44 -16.31 13.73 -14.92
N GLN A 45 -16.50 13.03 -13.80
CA GLN A 45 -16.25 13.61 -12.48
C GLN A 45 -14.77 13.95 -12.28
N MET A 46 -13.85 13.13 -12.79
CA MET A 46 -12.42 13.44 -12.77
C MET A 46 -12.13 14.73 -13.56
N HIS A 47 -12.70 14.88 -14.75
CA HIS A 47 -12.57 16.10 -15.54
C HIS A 47 -13.07 17.34 -14.77
N GLU A 48 -14.27 17.29 -14.20
CA GLU A 48 -14.83 18.42 -13.43
C GLU A 48 -14.01 18.71 -12.17
N PHE A 49 -13.57 17.67 -11.45
CA PHE A 49 -12.72 17.83 -10.27
C PHE A 49 -11.43 18.56 -10.63
N ILE A 50 -10.74 18.11 -11.68
CA ILE A 50 -9.47 18.72 -12.11
C ILE A 50 -9.74 20.14 -12.60
N ARG A 51 -10.79 20.37 -13.40
CA ARG A 51 -11.17 21.72 -13.85
C ARG A 51 -11.40 22.68 -12.68
N ALA A 52 -12.10 22.25 -11.64
CA ALA A 52 -12.38 23.08 -10.47
C ALA A 52 -11.14 23.33 -9.59
N HIS A 53 -10.24 22.34 -9.46
CA HIS A 53 -9.13 22.39 -8.50
C HIS A 53 -7.74 22.65 -9.12
N ARG A 54 -7.63 22.73 -10.46
CA ARG A 54 -6.35 22.78 -11.20
C ARG A 54 -5.36 23.82 -10.67
N LEU A 55 -5.83 25.04 -10.38
CA LEU A 55 -4.94 26.12 -9.92
C LEU A 55 -4.36 25.80 -8.54
N ARG A 56 -5.18 25.30 -7.62
CA ARG A 56 -4.74 24.86 -6.28
C ARG A 56 -3.80 23.67 -6.35
N LEU A 57 -4.07 22.72 -7.25
CA LEU A 57 -3.20 21.56 -7.46
C LEU A 57 -1.85 21.97 -8.05
N ASN A 58 -1.86 22.87 -9.04
CA ASN A 58 -0.63 23.40 -9.63
C ASN A 58 0.26 24.06 -8.56
N ASP A 59 -0.34 24.89 -7.71
CA ASP A 59 0.36 25.57 -6.61
C ASP A 59 0.88 24.57 -5.58
N ALA A 60 0.03 23.66 -5.10
CA ALA A 60 0.36 22.68 -4.06
C ALA A 60 1.49 21.71 -4.46
N PHE A 61 1.55 21.30 -5.73
CA PHE A 61 2.55 20.34 -6.21
C PHE A 61 3.69 20.97 -7.01
N GLY A 62 3.68 22.30 -7.20
CA GLY A 62 4.65 23.00 -8.05
C GLY A 62 4.60 22.53 -9.51
N LEU A 63 3.42 22.09 -9.97
CA LEU A 63 3.19 21.53 -11.30
C LEU A 63 2.48 22.53 -12.22
N LYS A 64 2.63 22.33 -13.54
CA LYS A 64 2.02 23.21 -14.54
C LYS A 64 1.12 22.42 -15.48
N LEU A 65 -0.15 22.30 -15.11
CA LEU A 65 -1.20 21.94 -16.05
C LEU A 65 -1.89 23.21 -16.56
N PRO A 66 -1.72 23.63 -17.83
CA PRO A 66 -2.22 24.92 -18.32
C PRO A 66 -3.74 24.98 -18.44
N TYR A 67 -4.35 23.86 -18.81
CA TYR A 67 -5.80 23.66 -18.86
C TYR A 67 -6.11 22.18 -18.66
N THR A 68 -7.34 21.88 -18.26
CA THR A 68 -7.75 20.49 -18.00
C THR A 68 -7.94 19.76 -19.34
N PRO A 69 -7.37 18.55 -19.52
CA PRO A 69 -7.69 17.70 -20.66
C PRO A 69 -9.19 17.48 -20.76
N SER A 70 -9.76 17.45 -21.97
CA SER A 70 -11.17 17.11 -22.16
C SER A 70 -11.50 15.74 -21.54
N TYR A 71 -12.77 15.48 -21.23
CA TYR A 71 -13.23 14.17 -20.77
C TYR A 71 -12.67 13.02 -21.63
N THR A 72 -12.78 13.15 -22.96
CA THR A 72 -12.25 12.16 -23.90
C THR A 72 -10.74 12.07 -23.85
N GLY A 73 -10.04 13.20 -23.76
CA GLY A 73 -8.58 13.22 -23.62
C GLY A 73 -8.12 12.52 -22.34
N LEU A 74 -8.74 12.83 -21.20
CA LEU A 74 -8.46 12.21 -19.91
C LEU A 74 -8.69 10.70 -19.98
N ARG A 75 -9.83 10.26 -20.54
CA ARG A 75 -10.13 8.83 -20.76
C ARG A 75 -9.04 8.15 -21.59
N LEU A 76 -8.67 8.73 -22.74
CA LEU A 76 -7.68 8.13 -23.64
C LEU A 76 -6.30 8.04 -23.00
N ILE A 77 -5.88 9.07 -22.24
CA ILE A 77 -4.61 9.07 -21.51
C ILE A 77 -4.60 7.96 -20.45
N LEU A 78 -5.68 7.83 -19.66
CA LEU A 78 -5.73 6.82 -18.60
C LEU A 78 -5.82 5.38 -19.16
N GLN A 79 -6.61 5.17 -20.22
CA GLN A 79 -6.78 3.84 -20.83
C GLN A 79 -5.55 3.40 -21.64
N GLY A 80 -4.74 4.35 -22.12
CA GLY A 80 -3.54 4.05 -22.90
C GLY A 80 -2.33 3.61 -22.06
N VAL A 81 -2.40 3.70 -20.73
CA VAL A 81 -1.32 3.18 -19.87
C VAL A 81 -1.30 1.65 -19.97
N ASP A 82 -0.16 1.12 -20.40
CA ASP A 82 0.01 -0.32 -20.59
C ASP A 82 -0.14 -1.12 -19.28
N ARG A 83 -0.77 -2.29 -19.38
CA ARG A 83 -1.06 -3.18 -18.25
C ARG A 83 0.21 -3.70 -17.56
N GLN A 84 1.30 -3.95 -18.30
CA GLN A 84 2.56 -4.39 -17.71
C GLN A 84 3.21 -3.26 -16.90
N THR A 85 3.10 -2.03 -17.39
CA THR A 85 3.57 -0.84 -16.66
C THR A 85 2.82 -0.70 -15.33
N LEU A 86 1.48 -0.79 -15.36
CA LEU A 86 0.66 -0.78 -14.16
C LEU A 86 1.00 -1.94 -13.20
N ALA A 87 1.17 -3.16 -13.72
CA ALA A 87 1.51 -4.32 -12.90
C ALA A 87 2.88 -4.16 -12.20
N ARG A 88 3.89 -3.67 -12.93
CA ARG A 88 5.21 -3.36 -12.36
C ARG A 88 5.11 -2.35 -11.23
N TRP A 89 4.27 -1.34 -11.40
CA TRP A 89 4.07 -0.27 -10.43
C TRP A 89 3.34 -0.74 -9.19
N MET A 90 2.25 -1.47 -9.37
CA MET A 90 1.55 -2.10 -8.26
C MET A 90 2.47 -3.02 -7.46
N LYS A 91 3.38 -3.75 -8.12
CA LYS A 91 4.39 -4.57 -7.46
C LYS A 91 5.39 -3.72 -6.63
N GLN A 92 5.86 -2.60 -7.17
CA GLN A 92 6.76 -1.70 -6.44
C GLN A 92 6.08 -1.07 -5.22
N THR A 93 4.88 -0.53 -5.40
CA THR A 93 4.06 0.04 -4.30
C THR A 93 3.75 -1.01 -3.24
N ALA A 94 3.37 -2.23 -3.64
CA ALA A 94 3.17 -3.34 -2.71
C ALA A 94 4.45 -3.67 -1.93
N GLY A 95 5.62 -3.61 -2.58
CA GLY A 95 6.92 -3.76 -1.92
C GLY A 95 7.17 -2.69 -0.86
N MET A 96 6.84 -1.43 -1.14
CA MET A 96 6.98 -0.32 -0.18
C MET A 96 6.04 -0.49 1.02
N LEU A 97 4.80 -0.95 0.78
CA LEU A 97 3.79 -1.15 1.84
C LEU A 97 3.96 -2.48 2.60
N LYS A 98 4.85 -3.36 2.14
CA LYS A 98 5.03 -4.70 2.71
C LYS A 98 5.32 -4.68 4.21
N GLY A 99 6.16 -3.76 4.68
CA GLY A 99 6.50 -3.66 6.10
C GLY A 99 5.30 -3.30 6.98
N LEU A 100 4.46 -2.35 6.52
CA LEU A 100 3.22 -1.98 7.20
C LEU A 100 2.24 -3.15 7.21
N TYR A 101 2.09 -3.82 6.07
CA TYR A 101 1.27 -5.02 5.94
C TYR A 101 1.70 -6.13 6.90
N ASP A 102 3.00 -6.44 6.97
CA ASP A 102 3.54 -7.48 7.84
C ASP A 102 3.30 -7.14 9.32
N LEU A 103 3.50 -5.87 9.71
CA LEU A 103 3.25 -5.39 11.07
C LEU A 103 1.76 -5.48 11.42
N GLN A 104 0.87 -5.04 10.52
CA GLN A 104 -0.57 -5.11 10.74
C GLN A 104 -1.01 -6.56 10.93
N LEU A 105 -0.58 -7.46 10.04
CA LEU A 105 -0.90 -8.89 10.12
C LEU A 105 -0.40 -9.51 11.43
N GLU A 106 0.82 -9.16 11.86
CA GLU A 106 1.38 -9.61 13.13
C GLU A 106 0.56 -9.10 14.33
N VAL A 107 0.20 -7.82 14.36
CA VAL A 107 -0.63 -7.24 15.42
C VAL A 107 -2.00 -7.90 15.48
N MET A 108 -2.65 -8.11 14.33
CA MET A 108 -3.93 -8.80 14.24
C MET A 108 -3.85 -10.22 14.82
N HIS A 109 -2.76 -10.94 14.55
CA HIS A 109 -2.52 -12.31 15.04
C HIS A 109 -2.22 -12.40 16.54
N ARG A 110 -2.07 -11.28 17.26
CA ARG A 110 -1.91 -11.26 18.73
C ARG A 110 -3.23 -11.29 19.48
N TYR A 111 -4.33 -10.88 18.84
CA TYR A 111 -5.63 -10.89 19.49
C TYR A 111 -6.20 -12.31 19.58
N PRO A 112 -6.93 -12.61 20.67
CA PRO A 112 -7.48 -13.96 20.89
C PRO A 112 -8.58 -14.33 19.88
N ARG A 113 -9.21 -13.35 19.24
CA ARG A 113 -10.25 -13.53 18.22
C ARG A 113 -9.77 -12.99 16.88
N LEU A 114 -9.79 -13.87 15.88
CA LEU A 114 -9.47 -13.55 14.49
C LEU A 114 -10.51 -14.25 13.60
N PHE A 115 -11.24 -13.46 12.82
CA PHE A 115 -12.15 -13.96 11.81
C PHE A 115 -11.35 -14.26 10.54
N CYS A 116 -11.56 -15.44 9.96
CA CYS A 116 -10.92 -15.84 8.72
C CYS A 116 -12.00 -16.23 7.72
N ASP A 117 -11.96 -15.64 6.53
CA ASP A 117 -12.81 -16.03 5.41
C ASP A 117 -11.96 -16.54 4.25
N GLU A 118 -12.47 -17.57 3.58
CA GLU A 118 -11.84 -18.19 2.41
C GLU A 118 -12.72 -17.92 1.18
N THR A 119 -12.22 -17.10 0.26
CA THR A 119 -12.89 -16.83 -1.02
C THR A 119 -12.16 -17.57 -2.15
N PRO A 120 -12.81 -18.51 -2.86
CA PRO A 120 -12.24 -19.10 -4.07
C PRO A 120 -12.03 -18.03 -5.14
N MET A 121 -10.81 -17.95 -5.68
CA MET A 121 -10.41 -16.93 -6.66
C MET A 121 -9.74 -17.57 -7.89
N PRO A 122 -10.31 -17.42 -9.10
CA PRO A 122 -9.65 -17.85 -10.33
C PRO A 122 -8.46 -16.93 -10.63
N VAL A 123 -7.25 -17.50 -10.66
CA VAL A 123 -6.01 -16.76 -10.94
C VAL A 123 -5.43 -17.24 -12.27
N LEU A 124 -5.09 -16.28 -13.14
CA LEU A 124 -4.40 -16.57 -14.40
C LEU A 124 -2.97 -17.06 -14.11
N ALA A 125 -2.62 -18.23 -14.60
CA ALA A 125 -1.30 -18.84 -14.49
C ALA A 125 -0.87 -19.34 -15.87
N SER A 126 0.29 -18.93 -16.38
CA SER A 126 0.92 -19.39 -17.65
C SER A 126 -0.03 -20.07 -18.66
N GLY A 127 -1.00 -19.32 -19.20
CA GLY A 127 -1.93 -19.78 -20.25
C GLY A 127 -3.19 -20.54 -19.80
N HIS A 128 -3.41 -20.75 -18.50
CA HIS A 128 -4.59 -21.41 -17.94
C HIS A 128 -5.07 -20.71 -16.66
N VAL A 129 -6.31 -20.95 -16.26
CA VAL A 129 -6.85 -20.44 -15.00
C VAL A 129 -6.66 -21.51 -13.92
N LYS A 130 -6.00 -21.15 -12.81
CA LYS A 130 -5.92 -22.00 -11.61
C LYS A 130 -6.87 -21.47 -10.56
N LEU A 131 -7.71 -22.33 -10.00
CA LEU A 131 -8.47 -21.99 -8.81
C LEU A 131 -7.49 -21.85 -7.63
N ARG A 132 -7.45 -20.67 -7.03
CA ARG A 132 -6.70 -20.39 -5.81
C ARG A 132 -7.65 -19.95 -4.72
N GLN A 133 -7.12 -19.78 -3.52
CA GLN A 133 -7.87 -19.23 -2.40
C GLN A 133 -7.33 -17.84 -2.09
N PHE A 134 -8.25 -16.92 -1.90
CA PHE A 134 -8.00 -15.61 -1.32
C PHE A 134 -8.47 -15.64 0.12
N TRP A 135 -7.55 -15.35 1.05
CA TRP A 135 -7.85 -15.38 2.48
C TRP A 135 -8.04 -13.96 2.99
N ALA A 136 -9.09 -13.74 3.76
CA ALA A 136 -9.29 -12.52 4.53
C ALA A 136 -9.11 -12.84 6.01
N HIS A 137 -8.20 -12.14 6.68
CA HIS A 137 -8.09 -12.12 8.13
C HIS A 137 -8.70 -10.82 8.62
N ALA A 138 -9.61 -10.87 9.58
CA ALA A 138 -10.25 -9.70 10.15
C ALA A 138 -10.25 -9.75 11.68
N THR A 139 -10.03 -8.61 12.31
CA THR A 139 -10.26 -8.38 13.73
C THR A 139 -11.33 -7.31 13.85
N ASP A 140 -12.35 -7.53 14.66
CA ASP A 140 -13.30 -6.49 15.08
C ASP A 140 -13.96 -6.96 16.36
N ASP A 141 -13.45 -6.52 17.51
CA ASP A 141 -14.00 -6.91 18.80
C ASP A 141 -15.09 -5.93 19.30
N ARG A 142 -15.43 -4.88 18.53
CA ARG A 142 -16.40 -3.85 18.96
C ARG A 142 -17.77 -4.42 19.33
N PRO A 143 -18.35 -5.41 18.61
CA PRO A 143 -19.62 -6.03 19.01
C PRO A 143 -19.57 -6.75 20.37
N TRP A 144 -18.38 -7.06 20.88
CA TRP A 144 -18.15 -7.78 22.13
C TRP A 144 -17.36 -6.96 23.17
N ALA A 145 -17.28 -5.63 22.98
CA ALA A 145 -16.51 -4.71 23.83
C ALA A 145 -15.06 -5.16 24.11
N GLY A 146 -14.44 -5.88 23.17
CA GLY A 146 -13.07 -6.38 23.32
C GLY A 146 -12.01 -5.38 22.84
N PRO A 147 -10.72 -5.68 23.09
CA PRO A 147 -9.62 -4.75 22.86
C PRO A 147 -9.13 -4.68 21.41
N ALA A 148 -9.55 -5.61 20.54
CA ALA A 148 -9.07 -5.65 19.16
C ALA A 148 -9.73 -4.57 18.27
N PRO A 149 -8.95 -3.65 17.67
CA PRO A 149 -9.50 -2.66 16.76
C PRO A 149 -9.98 -3.32 15.45
N PRO A 150 -10.91 -2.67 14.72
CA PRO A 150 -11.32 -3.12 13.40
C PRO A 150 -10.14 -3.07 12.42
N ALA A 151 -9.78 -4.21 11.85
CA ALA A 151 -8.75 -4.31 10.81
C ALA A 151 -9.01 -5.52 9.90
N VAL A 152 -8.59 -5.42 8.63
CA VAL A 152 -8.61 -6.52 7.67
C VAL A 152 -7.28 -6.60 6.94
N ALA A 153 -6.76 -7.81 6.78
CA ALA A 153 -5.55 -8.09 6.02
C ALA A 153 -5.78 -9.30 5.10
N TYR A 154 -5.21 -9.25 3.90
CA TYR A 154 -5.37 -10.28 2.89
C TYR A 154 -4.06 -11.03 2.67
N PRO A 155 -3.79 -12.10 3.44
CA PRO A 155 -2.62 -12.94 3.20
C PRO A 155 -2.71 -13.72 1.89
N HIS A 156 -1.69 -13.50 1.06
CA HIS A 156 -1.46 -14.27 -0.14
C HIS A 156 -0.08 -14.95 -0.08
N ARG A 157 0.02 -16.19 -0.55
CA ARG A 157 1.29 -16.90 -0.74
C ARG A 157 1.33 -17.47 -2.14
N ASP A 158 2.40 -17.17 -2.86
CA ASP A 158 2.48 -17.41 -4.31
C ASP A 158 2.58 -18.89 -4.69
N ASN A 159 3.14 -19.74 -3.81
CA ASN A 159 3.65 -21.07 -4.18
C ASN A 159 3.08 -22.27 -3.38
N GLU A 160 2.25 -22.05 -2.36
CA GLU A 160 1.62 -23.13 -1.61
C GLU A 160 0.16 -22.77 -1.40
N GLY A 161 -0.74 -23.62 -1.89
CA GLY A 161 -2.15 -23.54 -1.53
C GLY A 161 -2.26 -23.46 -0.02
N TRP A 162 -2.91 -22.41 0.47
CA TRP A 162 -3.26 -22.37 1.88
C TRP A 162 -4.20 -23.56 2.13
N SER A 163 -3.95 -24.30 3.20
CA SER A 163 -4.96 -25.18 3.77
C SER A 163 -5.37 -24.57 5.10
N ALA A 164 -6.59 -24.84 5.57
CA ALA A 164 -7.04 -24.44 6.89
C ALA A 164 -6.00 -24.77 7.99
N ARG A 165 -5.26 -25.88 7.83
CA ARG A 165 -4.16 -26.30 8.73
C ARG A 165 -2.95 -25.37 8.67
N THR A 166 -2.58 -24.89 7.48
CA THR A 166 -1.48 -23.93 7.29
C THR A 166 -1.81 -22.58 7.95
N VAL A 167 -3.06 -22.13 7.81
CA VAL A 167 -3.59 -20.91 8.47
C VAL A 167 -3.51 -21.06 9.98
N ALA A 168 -4.09 -22.13 10.51
CA ALA A 168 -4.11 -22.42 11.94
C ALA A 168 -2.70 -22.52 12.54
N ARG A 169 -1.74 -23.13 11.81
CA ARG A 169 -0.34 -23.22 12.25
C ARG A 169 0.33 -21.86 12.34
N ARG A 170 -0.02 -20.92 11.45
CA ARG A 170 0.55 -19.57 11.45
C ARG A 170 -0.04 -18.70 12.55
N ILE A 171 -1.36 -18.76 12.76
CA ILE A 171 -2.03 -18.11 13.89
C ILE A 171 -1.42 -18.59 15.22
N ARG A 172 -1.08 -19.87 15.34
CA ARG A 172 -0.50 -20.45 16.56
C ARG A 172 0.98 -20.15 16.81
N ARG A 173 1.72 -19.54 15.87
CA ARG A 173 3.16 -19.25 16.02
C ARG A 173 3.49 -17.79 15.66
N PRO A 174 3.31 -16.84 16.59
CA PRO A 174 3.80 -15.48 16.38
C PRO A 174 5.34 -15.51 16.23
N ARG A 175 5.88 -14.84 15.20
CA ARG A 175 7.32 -14.61 15.11
C ARG A 175 7.73 -13.67 16.25
N PRO A 176 8.83 -13.94 16.98
CA PRO A 176 9.37 -12.96 17.91
C PRO A 176 9.90 -11.77 17.12
N ILE A 177 9.54 -10.55 17.56
CA ILE A 177 10.08 -9.31 17.00
C ILE A 177 11.60 -9.30 17.22
N PRO A 178 12.45 -9.00 16.22
CA PRO A 178 13.82 -8.59 16.50
C PRO A 178 13.76 -7.35 17.38
N ARG A 179 14.22 -7.46 18.63
CA ARG A 179 14.33 -6.32 19.53
C ARG A 179 15.15 -5.23 18.82
N PRO A 180 14.71 -3.96 18.83
CA PRO A 180 15.59 -2.89 18.38
C PRO A 180 16.89 -3.01 19.18
N ALA A 181 18.04 -2.98 18.49
CA ALA A 181 19.34 -3.04 19.14
C ALA A 181 19.36 -1.95 20.22
N SER A 182 19.37 -2.35 21.49
CA SER A 182 19.31 -1.42 22.61
C SER A 182 20.61 -0.64 22.66
N SER A 183 20.66 0.52 22.03
CA SER A 183 21.69 1.53 22.26
C SER A 183 21.37 2.30 23.55
N ALA A 184 21.39 1.61 24.68
CA ALA A 184 21.47 2.25 25.99
C ALA A 184 22.12 1.27 26.99
N PRO A 185 23.25 1.60 27.63
CA PRO A 185 23.84 0.74 28.64
C PRO A 185 22.89 0.69 29.84
N SER A 186 22.44 -0.52 30.17
CA SER A 186 21.62 -0.80 31.36
C SER A 186 22.21 -0.16 32.61
N ALA A 187 21.38 0.61 33.33
CA ALA A 187 21.71 1.29 34.60
C ALA A 187 22.32 0.38 35.68
N ARG A 188 22.21 -0.95 35.53
CA ARG A 188 22.87 -1.92 36.41
C ARG A 188 24.41 -1.92 36.28
N ARG A 189 24.97 -1.45 35.16
CA ARG A 189 26.43 -1.33 34.97
C ARG A 189 26.99 -0.05 35.60
N ALA A 190 26.20 1.02 35.67
CA ALA A 190 26.58 2.28 36.33
C ALA A 190 26.65 2.14 37.86
N LEU A 191 25.80 1.30 38.46
CA LEU A 191 25.78 1.12 39.93
C LEU A 191 26.95 0.26 40.45
N ARG A 192 27.53 -0.63 39.64
CA ARG A 192 28.73 -1.42 40.02
C ARG A 192 30.02 -0.60 39.99
N LEU A 193 30.11 0.43 39.13
CA LEU A 193 31.29 1.30 39.07
C LEU A 193 31.35 2.33 40.21
N ARG A 194 30.22 2.62 40.86
CA ARG A 194 30.16 3.58 41.98
C ARG A 194 30.54 2.98 43.34
N LYS A 195 30.41 1.65 43.53
CA LYS A 195 30.79 0.96 44.78
C LYS A 195 32.28 0.58 44.88
N GLY A 196 33.06 0.76 43.80
CA GLY A 196 34.50 0.45 43.78
C GLY A 196 35.44 1.62 44.06
N ARG A 197 34.93 2.83 44.35
CA ARG A 197 35.74 4.06 44.51
C ARG A 197 35.77 4.65 45.93
N SER A 198 35.33 3.90 46.95
CA SER A 198 35.33 4.33 48.36
C SER A 198 36.14 3.37 49.24
N ARG A 199 37.40 3.13 48.87
CA ARG A 199 38.47 2.63 49.75
C ARG A 199 39.80 3.21 49.26
N ALA A 200 40.12 4.38 49.77
CA ALA A 200 41.45 4.97 49.92
C ALA A 200 41.33 6.02 51.01
#